data_AF-W1Y5P4-F1
#
_entry.id   AF-W1Y5P4-F1
#
_cell.length_a   1.000
_cell.length_b   1.000
_cell.length_c   1.000
_cell.angle_alpha   90.00
_cell.angle_beta   90.00
_cell.angle_gamma   90.00
#
_symmetry.space_group_name_H-M   'P 1'
#
loop_
_entity.id
_entity.type
_entity.pdbx_description
1 polymer ?
#
loop_
_entity_poly.entity_id
_entity_poly.type
_entity_poly.pdbx_seq_one_letter_code
_entity_poly.pdbx_strand_id
1 'polypeptide(L)'
;DDKPGLSAAMKDNLEFINTHPNLVGFLMGLLISMEEKGENRDTIKGLKVALFGPIAGIGDAIFWFTLLPIMAGICSSFASQGNLLGPILFFAVYLLIFFLRVGW
;
A
#
# COMPACT_ATOMS: atom_id res chain seq x y z
N ASP A 1 20.76 0.41 -23.89
CA ASP A 1 21.44 -0.57 -24.77
C ASP A 1 21.63 -1.97 -24.19
N ASP A 2 21.41 -2.19 -22.89
CA ASP A 2 21.42 -3.54 -22.29
C ASP A 2 20.05 -4.24 -22.36
N LYS A 3 19.77 -4.89 -23.49
CA LYS A 3 18.55 -5.70 -23.69
C LYS A 3 18.42 -6.88 -22.71
N PRO A 4 19.46 -7.69 -22.42
CA PRO A 4 19.33 -8.80 -21.48
C PRO A 4 19.08 -8.34 -20.04
N GLY A 5 19.74 -7.27 -19.59
CA GLY A 5 19.48 -6.68 -18.27
C GLY A 5 18.05 -6.17 -18.13
N LEU A 6 17.53 -5.49 -19.15
CA LEU A 6 16.13 -5.04 -19.18
C LEU A 6 15.15 -6.23 -19.13
N SER A 7 15.40 -7.29 -19.90
CA SER A 7 14.54 -8.48 -19.88
C SER A 7 14.53 -9.17 -18.51
N ALA A 8 15.67 -9.24 -17.83
CA ALA A 8 15.76 -9.76 -16.47
C ALA A 8 14.97 -8.89 -15.48
N ALA A 9 15.12 -7.56 -15.58
CA ALA A 9 14.37 -6.62 -14.75
C ALA A 9 12.86 -6.72 -14.91
N MET A 10 12.38 -6.86 -16.14
CA MET A 10 10.96 -7.05 -16.40
C MET A 10 10.42 -8.34 -15.79
N LYS A 11 11.16 -9.46 -15.89
CA LYS A 11 10.75 -10.74 -15.30
C LYS A 11 10.61 -10.65 -13.78
N ASP A 12 11.53 -9.95 -13.12
CA ASP A 12 11.55 -9.82 -11.67
C ASP A 12 10.43 -8.91 -11.15
N ASN A 13 10.14 -7.84 -11.89
CA ASN A 13 9.05 -6.93 -11.57
C ASN A 13 7.67 -7.60 -11.72
N LEU A 14 7.55 -8.63 -12.57
CA LEU A 14 6.34 -9.44 -12.74
C LEU A 14 6.14 -10.48 -11.62
N GLU A 15 7.13 -10.68 -10.74
CA GLU A 15 6.97 -11.57 -9.60
C GLU A 15 5.87 -11.05 -8.65
N PHE A 16 5.16 -12.00 -8.05
CA PHE A 16 3.99 -11.74 -7.22
C PHE A 16 4.29 -10.74 -6.09
N ILE A 17 3.38 -9.79 -5.94
CA ILE A 17 3.33 -8.86 -4.84
C ILE A 17 1.87 -8.62 -4.50
N ASN A 18 1.53 -8.80 -3.23
CA ASN A 18 0.22 -8.43 -2.71
C ASN A 18 0.44 -7.68 -1.41
N THR A 19 0.44 -6.35 -1.51
CA THR A 19 0.69 -5.47 -0.38
C THR A 19 -0.29 -4.32 -0.36
N HIS A 20 -0.32 -3.61 0.76
CA HIS A 20 -1.30 -2.56 0.98
C HIS A 20 -0.99 -1.34 0.08
N PRO A 21 -1.98 -0.78 -0.66
CA PRO A 21 -1.74 0.28 -1.63
C PRO A 21 -1.09 1.55 -1.08
N ASN A 22 -1.34 1.89 0.19
CA ASN A 22 -0.74 3.07 0.81
C ASN A 22 0.71 2.86 1.27
N LEU A 23 1.15 1.60 1.41
CA LEU A 23 2.49 1.25 1.88
C LEU A 23 3.38 0.64 0.79
N VAL A 24 2.83 0.37 -0.40
CA VAL A 24 3.60 -0.17 -1.53
C VAL A 24 4.73 0.76 -1.97
N GLY A 25 4.53 2.09 -1.87
CA GLY A 25 5.55 3.08 -2.22
C GLY A 25 6.81 2.92 -1.37
N PHE A 26 6.66 2.63 -0.08
CA PHE A 26 7.78 2.35 0.82
C PHE A 26 8.57 1.11 0.40
N LEU A 27 7.88 0.01 0.11
CA LEU A 27 8.53 -1.22 -0.36
C LEU A 27 9.28 -0.98 -1.67
N MET A 28 8.64 -0.32 -2.64
CA MET A 28 9.27 -0.03 -3.93
C MET A 28 10.47 0.90 -3.79
N GLY A 29 10.38 1.94 -2.97
CA GLY A 29 11.51 2.85 -2.69
C GLY A 29 12.70 2.12 -2.07
N LEU A 30 12.45 1.16 -1.18
CA LEU A 30 13.49 0.31 -0.61
C LEU A 30 14.17 -0.56 -1.69
N LEU A 31 13.39 -1.21 -2.57
CA LEU A 31 13.92 -2.04 -3.65
C LEU A 31 14.73 -1.20 -4.65
N ILE A 32 14.22 -0.03 -5.05
CA ILE A 32 14.93 0.91 -5.94
C ILE A 32 16.27 1.33 -5.31
N SER A 33 16.29 1.65 -4.02
CA SER A 33 17.55 2.04 -3.33
C SER A 33 18.59 0.91 -3.35
N MET A 34 18.16 -0.35 -3.32
CA MET A 34 19.07 -1.50 -3.46
C MET A 34 19.56 -1.68 -4.90
N GLU A 35 18.67 -1.49 -5.89
CA GLU A 35 19.06 -1.50 -7.31
C GLU A 35 20.09 -0.40 -7.61
N GLU A 36 19.93 0.81 -7.07
CA GLU A 36 20.88 1.92 -7.22
C GLU A 36 22.25 1.63 -6.60
N LYS A 37 22.30 0.81 -5.54
CA LYS A 37 23.55 0.38 -4.89
C LYS A 37 24.23 -0.78 -5.61
N GLY A 38 23.60 -1.35 -6.65
CA GLY A 38 24.12 -2.51 -7.37
C GLY A 38 24.10 -3.80 -6.55
N GLU A 39 23.16 -3.93 -5.61
CA GLU A 39 22.97 -5.16 -4.83
C GLU A 39 22.62 -6.36 -5.72
N ASN A 40 22.92 -7.57 -5.22
CA ASN A 40 22.58 -8.78 -5.94
C ASN A 40 21.05 -8.90 -6.12
N ARG A 41 20.63 -9.17 -7.34
CA ARG A 41 19.24 -9.33 -7.77
C ARG A 41 18.49 -10.38 -6.94
N ASP A 42 19.14 -11.48 -6.56
CA ASP A 42 18.55 -12.50 -5.68
C ASP A 42 18.28 -11.97 -4.27
N THR A 43 19.13 -11.09 -3.76
CA THR A 43 18.94 -10.43 -2.46
C THR A 43 17.75 -9.47 -2.51
N ILE A 44 17.63 -8.69 -3.59
CA ILE A 44 16.51 -7.76 -3.81
C ILE A 44 15.18 -8.53 -3.88
N LYS A 45 15.15 -9.64 -4.61
CA LYS A 45 13.98 -10.55 -4.68
C LYS A 45 13.64 -11.14 -3.31
N GLY A 46 14.64 -11.66 -2.62
CA GLY A 46 14.47 -12.20 -1.27
C GLY A 46 13.85 -11.18 -0.33
N LEU A 47 14.29 -9.92 -0.41
CA LEU A 47 13.73 -8.84 0.38
C LEU A 47 12.29 -8.49 -0.04
N LYS A 48 12.00 -8.41 -1.34
CA LYS A 48 10.63 -8.20 -1.85
C LYS A 48 9.68 -9.25 -1.28
N VAL A 49 10.04 -10.53 -1.38
CA VAL A 49 9.22 -11.67 -0.91
C VAL A 49 9.06 -11.66 0.61
N ALA A 50 10.14 -11.36 1.34
CA ALA A 50 10.11 -11.31 2.80
C ALA A 50 9.25 -10.16 3.34
N LEU A 51 9.21 -9.02 2.64
CA LEU A 51 8.60 -7.80 3.16
C LEU A 51 7.19 -7.52 2.64
N PHE A 52 6.80 -7.97 1.44
CA PHE A 52 5.48 -7.60 0.92
C PHE A 52 4.34 -8.04 1.84
N GLY A 53 4.44 -9.23 2.44
CA GLY A 53 3.42 -9.82 3.31
C GLY A 53 3.28 -9.07 4.63
N PRO A 54 4.36 -8.86 5.40
CA PRO A 54 4.33 -8.03 6.60
C PRO A 54 3.82 -6.61 6.36
N ILE A 55 4.26 -5.96 5.27
CA ILE A 55 3.79 -4.61 4.91
C ILE A 55 2.29 -4.63 4.56
N ALA A 56 1.81 -5.68 3.89
CA ALA A 56 0.38 -5.88 3.64
C ALA A 56 -0.40 -5.95 4.96
N GLY A 57 0.05 -6.81 5.88
CA GLY A 57 -0.61 -7.02 7.17
C GLY A 57 -0.69 -5.75 8.01
N ILE A 58 0.37 -4.93 8.04
CA ILE A 58 0.37 -3.65 8.75
C ILE A 58 -0.65 -2.70 8.12
N GLY A 59 -0.63 -2.55 6.80
CA GLY A 59 -1.57 -1.66 6.11
C GLY A 59 -3.02 -2.10 6.29
N ASP A 60 -3.28 -3.39 6.17
CA ASP A 60 -4.63 -3.94 6.30
C ASP A 60 -5.17 -3.81 7.73
N ALA A 61 -4.33 -4.05 8.74
CA ALA A 61 -4.68 -3.85 10.14
C ALA A 61 -5.06 -2.39 10.43
N ILE A 62 -4.28 -1.43 9.94
CA ILE A 62 -4.51 0.00 10.20
C ILE A 62 -5.73 0.50 9.44
N PHE A 63 -5.77 0.30 8.12
CA PHE A 63 -6.76 0.94 7.26
C PHE A 63 -8.06 0.13 7.17
N TRP A 64 -7.98 -1.16 6.85
CA TRP A 64 -9.18 -1.98 6.58
C TRP A 64 -9.84 -2.50 7.85
N PHE A 65 -9.07 -2.88 8.87
CA PHE A 65 -9.62 -3.50 10.07
C PHE A 65 -9.83 -2.54 11.24
N THR A 66 -9.11 -1.42 11.28
CA THR A 66 -9.22 -0.44 12.37
C THR A 66 -9.92 0.83 11.93
N LEU A 67 -9.30 1.61 11.04
CA LEU A 67 -9.79 2.96 10.71
C LEU A 67 -11.16 2.93 10.03
N LEU A 68 -11.33 2.15 8.95
CA LEU A 68 -12.58 2.08 8.20
C LEU A 68 -13.76 1.57 9.04
N PRO A 69 -13.65 0.45 9.78
CA PRO A 69 -14.75 -0.05 10.59
C PRO A 69 -15.15 0.88 11.73
N ILE A 70 -14.17 1.51 12.41
CA ILE A 70 -14.45 2.50 13.47
C ILE A 70 -15.21 3.69 12.88
N MET A 71 -14.70 4.24 11.77
CA MET A 71 -15.35 5.37 11.11
C MET A 71 -16.73 5.01 10.56
N ALA A 72 -16.89 3.82 9.98
CA ALA A 72 -18.19 3.33 9.52
C ALA A 72 -19.19 3.23 10.68
N GLY A 73 -18.77 2.71 11.84
CA GLY A 73 -19.61 2.62 13.03
C GLY A 73 -20.08 3.98 13.53
N ILE A 74 -19.16 4.95 13.66
CA ILE A 74 -19.48 6.31 14.10
C ILE A 74 -20.40 7.01 13.07
N CYS A 75 -20.07 6.94 11.79
CA CYS A 75 -20.84 7.59 10.73
C CYS A 75 -22.23 6.97 10.56
N SER A 76 -22.35 5.65 10.72
CA SER A 76 -23.63 4.93 10.73
C SER A 76 -24.53 5.40 11.87
N SER A 77 -23.97 5.64 13.06
CA SER A 77 -24.72 6.17 14.20
C SER A 77 -25.30 7.55 13.92
N PHE A 78 -24.53 8.45 13.29
CA PHE A 78 -25.04 9.76 12.87
C PHE A 78 -26.07 9.66 11.75
N ALA A 79 -25.83 8.81 10.75
CA ALA A 79 -26.77 8.61 9.64
C ALA A 79 -28.11 8.06 10.12
N SER A 80 -28.10 7.15 11.10
CA SER A 80 -29.31 6.56 11.70
C SER A 80 -30.18 7.59 12.42
N GLN A 81 -29.59 8.71 12.86
CA GLN A 81 -30.31 9.85 13.45
C GLN A 81 -30.79 10.86 12.40
N GLY A 82 -30.65 10.55 11.10
CA GLY A 82 -31.00 11.45 10.00
C GLY A 82 -29.96 12.54 9.72
N ASN A 83 -28.78 12.48 10.35
CA ASN A 83 -27.75 13.49 10.17
C ASN A 83 -26.88 13.21 8.93
N LEU A 84 -26.96 14.11 7.94
CA LEU A 84 -26.19 14.04 6.69
C LEU A 84 -24.67 14.12 6.91
N LEU A 85 -24.21 14.58 8.08
CA LEU A 85 -22.79 14.59 8.43
C LEU A 85 -22.19 13.18 8.46
N GLY A 86 -22.96 12.13 8.76
CA GLY A 86 -22.45 10.76 8.78
C GLY A 86 -21.84 10.34 7.44
N PRO A 87 -22.62 10.31 6.34
CA PRO A 87 -22.10 9.97 5.01
C PRO A 87 -20.99 10.90 4.52
N ILE A 88 -21.11 12.22 4.77
CA ILE A 88 -20.11 13.21 4.35
C ILE A 88 -18.77 12.96 5.05
N LEU A 89 -18.79 12.70 6.36
CA LEU A 89 -17.59 12.42 7.15
C LEU A 89 -16.92 11.12 6.70
N PHE A 90 -17.70 10.06 6.47
CA PHE A 90 -17.17 8.80 5.96
C PHE A 90 -16.48 8.99 4.61
N PHE A 91 -17.13 9.70 3.69
CA PHE A 91 -16.57 10.01 2.38
C PHE A 91 -15.27 10.84 2.49
N ALA A 92 -15.26 11.87 3.34
CA ALA A 92 -14.09 12.71 3.56
C ALA A 92 -12.89 11.91 4.10
N VAL A 93 -13.10 11.02 5.07
CA VAL A 93 -12.03 10.16 5.59
C VAL A 93 -11.54 9.17 4.54
N TYR A 94 -12.45 8.54 3.78
CA TYR A 94 -12.05 7.64 2.70
C TYR A 94 -11.23 8.37 1.62
N LEU A 95 -11.64 9.58 1.27
CA LEU A 95 -10.92 10.43 0.32
C LEU A 95 -9.55 10.83 0.86
N LEU A 96 -9.42 11.11 2.15
CA LEU A 96 -8.14 11.39 2.80
C LEU A 96 -7.20 10.18 2.75
N ILE A 97 -7.70 8.97 3.03
CA ILE A 97 -6.93 7.73 2.86
C ILE A 97 -6.47 7.56 1.41
N PHE A 98 -7.34 7.88 0.44
CA PHE A 98 -6.98 7.84 -0.98
C PHE A 98 -5.87 8.84 -1.34
N PHE A 99 -5.92 10.07 -0.82
CA PHE A 99 -4.87 11.06 -1.09
C PHE A 99 -3.54 10.74 -0.39
N LEU A 100 -3.57 10.11 0.79
CA LEU A 100 -2.36 9.62 1.46
C LEU A 100 -1.56 8.66 0.56
N ARG A 101 -2.23 7.91 -0.32
CA ARG A 101 -1.57 7.07 -1.33
C ARG A 101 -0.70 7.85 -2.31
N VAL A 102 -1.10 9.08 -2.66
CA VAL A 102 -0.43 9.91 -3.68
C VAL A 102 0.71 10.74 -3.09
N GLY A 103 0.66 11.02 -1.79
CA GLY A 103 1.63 11.88 -1.10
C GLY A 103 2.93 11.21 -0.65
N TRP A 104 3.14 9.93 -0.98
CA TRP A 104 4.36 9.16 -0.67
C TRP A 104 5.26 9.05 -1.90
#